data_AF-A0A0S8CR03-F1
#
_entry.id   AF-A0A0S8CR03-F1
#
_cell.length_a   1.000
_cell.length_b   1.000
_cell.length_c   1.000
_cell.angle_alpha   90.00
_cell.angle_beta   90.00
_cell.angle_gamma   90.00
#
_symmetry.space_group_name_H-M   'P 1'
#
loop_
_entity.id
_entity.type
_entity.pdbx_description
1 polymer ?
#
loop_
_entity_poly.entity_id
_entity_poly.type
_entity_poly.pdbx_seq_one_letter_code
_entity_poly.pdbx_strand_id
1 'polypeptide(L)'
;MVKGNIFIISAPSGTGKTTILKKIIAAVDNVAFSVSHTTRAPRSVEREGVDYFFIDNDRFANMRQQGLFLEWAEVHGNMYGTSSRVVQEATEQGLDLILDIDVQGARQVKEKLGDKGLFIFIAPPSLQELAHRLAGRSTETEAVIAMRLKNAGEEMKSMDQYDYVIINDSLDEAVEILKSIIIAERSRDRRSLSGAPLNFIF
;
A
#
# COMPACT_ATOMS: atom_id res chain seq x y z
N MET A 1 -18.58 9.39 15.02
CA MET A 1 -18.41 8.12 14.28
C MET A 1 -16.98 7.65 14.47
N VAL A 2 -16.76 6.33 14.56
CA VAL A 2 -15.41 5.75 14.60
C VAL A 2 -14.79 5.91 13.20
N LYS A 3 -13.57 6.44 13.11
CA LYS A 3 -12.89 6.62 11.82
C LYS A 3 -12.47 5.27 11.24
N GLY A 4 -12.27 5.25 9.93
CA GLY A 4 -11.58 4.19 9.21
C GLY A 4 -10.10 4.13 9.55
N ASN A 5 -9.54 2.94 9.52
CA ASN A 5 -8.13 2.69 9.70
C ASN A 5 -7.36 2.93 8.41
N ILE A 6 -6.13 3.42 8.54
CA ILE A 6 -5.22 3.65 7.42
C ILE A 6 -4.14 2.57 7.48
N PHE A 7 -4.17 1.64 6.54
CA PHE A 7 -3.19 0.57 6.42
C PHE A 7 -2.16 0.94 5.36
N ILE A 8 -0.90 1.13 5.76
CA ILE A 8 0.21 1.45 4.87
C ILE A 8 0.92 0.15 4.52
N ILE A 9 0.86 -0.25 3.24
CA ILE A 9 1.38 -1.54 2.80
C ILE A 9 2.53 -1.35 1.82
N SER A 10 3.73 -1.69 2.28
CA SER A 10 4.95 -1.66 1.48
C SER A 10 5.47 -3.06 1.24
N ALA A 11 6.12 -3.27 0.10
CA ALA A 11 6.75 -4.53 -0.22
C ALA A 11 7.79 -4.32 -1.32
N PRO A 12 8.86 -5.13 -1.35
CA PRO A 12 9.73 -5.15 -2.49
C PRO A 12 9.03 -5.53 -3.78
N SER A 13 9.50 -4.95 -4.89
CA SER A 13 9.00 -5.32 -6.22
C SER A 13 9.19 -6.82 -6.46
N GLY A 14 8.11 -7.51 -6.87
CA GLY A 14 8.12 -8.95 -7.11
C GLY A 14 7.58 -9.80 -5.95
N THR A 15 7.35 -9.22 -4.77
CA THR A 15 6.84 -9.93 -3.59
C THR A 15 5.36 -10.30 -3.66
N GLY A 16 4.62 -9.91 -4.71
CA GLY A 16 3.21 -10.30 -4.88
C GLY A 16 2.19 -9.43 -4.14
N LYS A 17 2.62 -8.27 -3.61
CA LYS A 17 1.77 -7.28 -2.90
C LYS A 17 0.43 -7.03 -3.59
N THR A 18 0.44 -6.62 -4.87
CA THR A 18 -0.78 -6.32 -5.62
C THR A 18 -1.78 -7.49 -5.65
N THR A 19 -1.30 -8.73 -5.71
CA THR A 19 -2.17 -9.92 -5.72
C THR A 19 -2.82 -10.16 -4.37
N ILE A 20 -2.06 -10.05 -3.28
CA ILE A 20 -2.57 -10.14 -1.90
C ILE A 20 -3.64 -9.07 -1.69
N LEU A 21 -3.30 -7.83 -2.05
CA LEU A 21 -4.16 -6.66 -1.93
C LEU A 21 -5.49 -6.84 -2.68
N LYS A 22 -5.47 -7.29 -3.93
CA LYS A 22 -6.71 -7.60 -4.69
C LYS A 22 -7.59 -8.64 -4.00
N LYS A 23 -6.98 -9.69 -3.43
CA LYS A 23 -7.73 -10.71 -2.67
C LYS A 23 -8.34 -10.14 -1.39
N ILE A 24 -7.66 -9.24 -0.69
CA ILE A 24 -8.20 -8.57 0.50
C ILE A 24 -9.42 -7.73 0.17
N ILE A 25 -9.38 -6.89 -0.86
CA ILE A 25 -10.54 -6.07 -1.25
C ILE A 25 -11.74 -6.93 -1.65
N ALA A 26 -11.50 -8.09 -2.26
CA ALA A 26 -12.58 -9.01 -2.62
C ALA A 26 -13.17 -9.77 -1.41
N ALA A 27 -12.41 -9.92 -0.32
CA ALA A 27 -12.74 -10.79 0.81
C ALA A 27 -13.12 -10.04 2.10
N VAL A 28 -12.83 -8.74 2.20
CA VAL A 28 -13.05 -7.93 3.40
C VAL A 28 -13.93 -6.73 3.08
N ASP A 29 -15.11 -6.69 3.69
CA ASP A 29 -16.06 -5.59 3.54
C ASP A 29 -15.50 -4.28 4.09
N ASN A 30 -15.96 -3.16 3.54
CA ASN A 30 -15.64 -1.81 4.02
C ASN A 30 -14.12 -1.52 4.09
N VAL A 31 -13.38 -2.04 3.11
CA VAL A 31 -11.97 -1.71 2.82
C VAL A 31 -11.88 -1.22 1.38
N ALA A 32 -11.06 -0.20 1.12
CA ALA A 32 -10.79 0.29 -0.22
C ALA A 32 -9.29 0.58 -0.45
N PHE A 33 -8.89 0.64 -1.72
CA PHE A 33 -7.59 1.20 -2.10
C PHE A 33 -7.64 2.71 -2.20
N SER A 34 -6.60 3.35 -1.71
CA SER A 34 -6.28 4.72 -2.10
C SER A 34 -5.77 4.73 -3.53
N VAL A 35 -6.48 5.41 -4.44
CA VAL A 35 -6.04 5.62 -5.82
C VAL A 35 -5.02 6.77 -5.83
N SER A 36 -3.77 6.44 -6.13
CA SER A 36 -2.67 7.42 -6.17
C SER A 36 -2.69 8.25 -7.46
N HIS A 37 -2.09 9.44 -7.41
CA HIS A 37 -1.77 10.23 -8.59
C HIS A 37 -0.44 9.75 -9.16
N THR A 38 -0.26 9.79 -10.48
CA THR A 38 1.03 9.52 -11.11
C THR A 38 1.28 10.36 -12.36
N THR A 39 2.56 10.66 -12.62
CA THR A 39 3.01 11.30 -13.87
C THR A 39 3.34 10.34 -14.98
N ARG A 40 3.28 9.04 -14.70
CA ARG A 40 3.44 7.99 -15.71
C ARG A 40 2.25 7.98 -16.65
N ALA A 41 2.47 7.73 -17.94
CA ALA A 41 1.39 7.46 -18.87
C ALA A 41 0.62 6.16 -18.49
N PRO A 42 -0.71 6.12 -18.67
CA PRO A 42 -1.50 4.91 -18.46
C PRO A 42 -1.05 3.77 -19.38
N ARG A 43 -1.07 2.54 -18.87
CA ARG A 43 -0.93 1.32 -19.68
C ARG A 43 -2.26 1.00 -20.36
N SER A 44 -2.23 0.18 -21.39
CA SER A 44 -3.39 -0.15 -22.24
C SER A 44 -4.64 -0.68 -21.51
N VAL A 45 -4.48 -1.25 -20.31
CA VAL A 45 -5.57 -1.81 -19.50
C VAL A 45 -5.91 -0.98 -18.25
N GLU A 46 -5.15 0.09 -17.98
CA GLU A 46 -5.36 0.94 -16.81
C GLU A 46 -6.45 1.99 -17.10
N ARG A 47 -7.22 2.35 -16.08
CA ARG A 47 -8.34 3.30 -16.16
C ARG A 47 -8.12 4.47 -15.21
N GLU A 48 -8.35 5.68 -15.73
CA GLU A 48 -8.31 6.94 -14.97
C GLU A 48 -9.27 6.89 -13.78
N GLY A 49 -8.77 7.29 -12.60
CA GLY A 49 -9.54 7.33 -11.35
C GLY A 49 -9.85 5.96 -10.74
N VAL A 50 -9.38 4.87 -11.36
CA VAL A 50 -9.53 3.51 -10.84
C VAL A 50 -8.17 2.92 -10.48
N ASP A 51 -7.24 2.92 -11.43
CA ASP A 51 -5.88 2.40 -11.21
C ASP A 51 -4.98 3.52 -10.66
N TYR A 52 -5.03 4.69 -11.31
CA TYR A 52 -4.36 5.92 -10.88
C TYR A 52 -5.15 7.15 -11.37
N PHE A 53 -4.86 8.31 -10.77
CA PHE A 53 -5.13 9.60 -11.39
C PHE A 53 -3.91 10.01 -12.22
N PHE A 54 -4.03 9.93 -13.54
CA PHE A 54 -2.92 10.23 -14.45
C PHE A 54 -2.87 11.75 -14.69
N ILE A 55 -1.80 12.39 -14.22
CA ILE A 55 -1.60 13.84 -14.30
C ILE A 55 -0.24 14.18 -14.90
N ASP A 56 -0.06 15.35 -15.49
CA ASP A 56 1.27 15.79 -15.94
C ASP A 56 2.18 16.25 -14.79
N ASN A 57 3.46 16.45 -15.10
CA ASN A 57 4.46 16.87 -14.12
C ASN A 57 4.17 18.26 -13.52
N ASP A 58 3.61 19.19 -14.31
CA ASP A 58 3.32 20.55 -13.87
C ASP A 58 2.20 20.55 -12.82
N ARG A 59 1.13 19.79 -13.07
CA ARG A 59 0.03 19.58 -12.13
C ARG A 59 0.50 18.86 -10.88
N PHE A 60 1.35 17.83 -11.02
CA PHE A 60 1.92 17.14 -9.86
C PHE A 60 2.75 18.11 -8.99
N ALA A 61 3.61 18.91 -9.62
CA ALA A 61 4.43 19.90 -8.94
C ALA A 61 3.58 20.96 -8.22
N ASN A 62 2.50 21.42 -8.86
CA ASN A 62 1.55 22.37 -8.26
C ASN A 62 0.85 21.78 -7.03
N MET A 63 0.35 20.55 -7.12
CA MET A 63 -0.28 19.86 -5.99
C MET A 63 0.69 19.64 -4.83
N ARG A 64 1.95 19.30 -5.14
CA ARG A 64 3.02 19.19 -4.15
C ARG A 64 3.29 20.54 -3.47
N GLN A 65 3.41 21.63 -4.23
CA GLN A 65 3.65 22.98 -3.68
C GLN A 65 2.53 23.44 -2.75
N GLN A 66 1.29 23.05 -3.05
CA GLN A 66 0.12 23.32 -2.23
C GLN A 66 -0.03 22.40 -1.01
N GLY A 67 0.86 21.40 -0.85
CA GLY A 67 0.78 20.46 0.26
C GLY A 67 -0.40 19.49 0.19
N LEU A 68 -0.92 19.21 -1.01
CA LEU A 68 -2.12 18.37 -1.20
C LEU A 68 -1.85 16.85 -1.07
N PHE A 69 -0.57 16.45 -0.99
CA PHE A 69 -0.17 15.06 -0.87
C PHE A 69 0.14 14.67 0.58
N LEU A 70 -0.43 13.54 1.00
CA LEU A 70 -0.07 12.88 2.24
C LEU A 70 1.35 12.32 2.12
N GLU A 71 1.70 11.75 0.99
CA GLU A 71 3.05 11.34 0.64
C GLU A 71 3.24 11.47 -0.86
N TRP A 72 4.50 11.59 -1.28
CA TRP A 72 4.87 11.45 -2.68
C TRP A 72 6.27 10.89 -2.82
N ALA A 73 6.53 10.14 -3.88
CA ALA A 73 7.85 9.60 -4.18
C ALA A 73 8.10 9.60 -5.69
N GLU A 74 9.37 9.66 -6.06
CA GLU A 74 9.81 9.34 -7.42
C GLU A 74 10.16 7.86 -7.48
N VAL A 75 9.46 7.11 -8.34
CA VAL A 75 9.65 5.67 -8.53
C VAL A 75 9.90 5.40 -10.00
N HIS A 76 11.10 4.91 -10.31
CA HIS A 76 11.52 4.63 -11.69
C HIS A 76 11.31 5.81 -12.66
N GLY A 77 11.67 7.03 -12.22
CA GLY A 77 11.60 8.24 -13.05
C GLY A 77 10.19 8.84 -13.21
N ASN A 78 9.19 8.31 -12.51
CA ASN A 78 7.82 8.85 -12.50
C ASN A 78 7.43 9.22 -11.08
N MET A 79 6.64 10.28 -10.93
CA MET A 79 6.14 10.72 -9.64
C MET A 79 4.88 9.94 -9.27
N TYR A 80 4.73 9.63 -7.99
CA TYR A 80 3.54 9.05 -7.40
C TYR A 80 3.17 9.82 -6.14
N GLY A 81 1.89 10.00 -5.86
CA GLY A 81 1.47 10.66 -4.63
C GLY A 81 0.04 10.36 -4.20
N THR A 82 -0.14 10.17 -2.90
CA THR A 82 -1.44 9.92 -2.27
C THR A 82 -2.07 11.24 -1.83
N SER A 83 -3.31 11.53 -2.26
CA SER A 83 -4.01 12.76 -1.87
C SER A 83 -4.43 12.74 -0.40
N SER A 84 -4.04 13.77 0.37
CA SER A 84 -4.45 13.91 1.78
C SER A 84 -5.97 13.97 1.92
N ARG A 85 -6.64 14.63 0.96
CA ARG A 85 -8.10 14.81 0.97
C ARG A 85 -8.83 13.48 0.83
N VAL A 86 -8.42 12.64 -0.11
CA VAL A 86 -9.04 11.33 -0.36
C VAL A 86 -8.92 10.44 0.88
N VAL A 87 -7.73 10.45 1.51
CA VAL A 87 -7.50 9.69 2.75
C VAL A 87 -8.41 10.18 3.88
N GLN A 88 -8.49 11.49 4.06
CA GLN A 88 -9.33 12.09 5.09
C GLN A 88 -10.82 11.78 4.86
N GLU A 89 -11.33 12.00 3.65
CA GLU A 89 -12.75 11.78 3.32
C GLU A 89 -13.16 10.32 3.53
N ALA A 90 -12.34 9.36 3.06
CA ALA A 90 -12.62 7.93 3.24
C ALA A 90 -12.66 7.54 4.72
N THR A 91 -11.64 7.93 5.49
CA THR A 91 -11.55 7.57 6.91
C THR A 91 -12.64 8.22 7.75
N GLU A 92 -13.07 9.45 7.42
CA GLU A 92 -14.19 10.12 8.12
C GLU A 92 -15.53 9.44 7.88
N GLN A 93 -15.68 8.73 6.77
CA GLN A 93 -16.84 7.89 6.47
C GLN A 93 -16.79 6.51 7.15
N GLY A 94 -15.72 6.22 7.90
CA GLY A 94 -15.52 4.91 8.54
C GLY A 94 -14.99 3.83 7.58
N LEU A 95 -14.59 4.18 6.37
CA LEU A 95 -14.00 3.25 5.40
C LEU A 95 -12.53 3.00 5.73
N ASP A 96 -12.14 1.74 5.85
CA ASP A 96 -10.71 1.40 6.00
C ASP A 96 -10.01 1.57 4.67
N LEU A 97 -8.84 2.21 4.70
CA LEU A 97 -8.12 2.56 3.49
C LEU A 97 -6.75 1.91 3.47
N ILE A 98 -6.45 1.21 2.37
CA ILE A 98 -5.13 0.64 2.09
C ILE A 98 -4.36 1.60 1.19
N LEU A 99 -3.17 2.01 1.63
CA LEU A 99 -2.19 2.77 0.87
C LEU A 99 -1.11 1.80 0.36
N ASP A 100 -1.14 1.53 -0.94
CA ASP A 100 -0.15 0.73 -1.66
C ASP A 100 1.03 1.63 -2.08
N ILE A 101 1.99 1.85 -1.17
CA ILE A 101 3.09 2.81 -1.37
C ILE A 101 4.47 2.14 -1.18
N ASP A 102 5.53 2.86 -1.54
CA ASP A 102 6.91 2.41 -1.34
C ASP A 102 7.43 2.79 0.06
N VAL A 103 8.66 2.38 0.38
CA VAL A 103 9.25 2.67 1.71
C VAL A 103 9.50 4.17 1.93
N GLN A 104 9.72 4.94 0.86
CA GLN A 104 9.90 6.39 0.94
C GLN A 104 8.60 7.10 1.30
N GLY A 105 7.51 6.74 0.62
CA GLY A 105 6.18 7.22 0.92
C GLY A 105 5.76 6.82 2.33
N ALA A 106 5.98 5.57 2.72
CA ALA A 106 5.65 5.09 4.06
C ALA A 106 6.36 5.87 5.18
N ARG A 107 7.64 6.22 5.00
CA ARG A 107 8.35 7.09 5.96
C ARG A 107 7.68 8.46 6.11
N GLN A 108 7.31 9.10 5.00
CA GLN A 108 6.61 10.39 5.03
C GLN A 108 5.23 10.29 5.71
N VAL A 109 4.49 9.22 5.44
CA VAL A 109 3.22 8.96 6.13
C VAL A 109 3.45 8.78 7.63
N LYS A 110 4.50 8.06 8.03
CA LYS A 110 4.83 7.86 9.44
C LYS A 110 5.17 9.17 10.15
N GLU A 111 5.91 10.07 9.50
CA GLU A 111 6.20 11.41 10.03
C GLU A 111 4.93 12.27 10.19
N LYS A 112 3.95 12.15 9.29
CA LYS A 112 2.72 12.96 9.30
C LYS A 112 1.61 12.39 10.18
N LEU A 113 1.43 11.07 10.19
CA LEU A 113 0.32 10.40 10.86
C LEU A 113 0.72 9.77 12.20
N GLY A 114 2.01 9.42 12.38
CA GLY A 114 2.47 8.68 13.56
C GLY A 114 1.64 7.42 13.80
N ASP A 115 1.22 7.24 15.04
CA ASP A 115 0.45 6.07 15.50
C ASP A 115 -0.97 5.95 14.93
N LYS A 116 -1.41 6.90 14.09
CA LYS A 116 -2.70 6.83 13.39
C LYS A 116 -2.64 5.96 12.13
N GLY A 117 -1.44 5.66 11.63
CA GLY A 117 -1.24 4.73 10.53
C GLY A 117 -0.82 3.36 11.04
N LEU A 118 -1.28 2.30 10.37
CA LEU A 118 -0.90 0.92 10.64
C LEU A 118 0.02 0.45 9.52
N PHE A 119 1.30 0.26 9.85
CA PHE A 119 2.36 0.00 8.89
C PHE A 119 2.59 -1.51 8.76
N ILE A 120 2.36 -2.06 7.57
CA ILE A 120 2.55 -3.48 7.26
C ILE A 120 3.57 -3.65 6.13
N PHE A 121 4.65 -4.39 6.39
CA PHE A 121 5.64 -4.74 5.38
C PHE A 121 5.42 -6.17 4.90
N ILE A 122 5.35 -6.38 3.58
CA ILE A 122 5.30 -7.73 2.99
C ILE A 122 6.67 -8.07 2.43
N ALA A 123 7.30 -9.11 2.97
CA ALA A 123 8.62 -9.58 2.59
C ALA A 123 8.54 -10.92 1.84
N PRO A 124 9.47 -11.20 0.90
CA PRO A 124 9.63 -12.55 0.37
C PRO A 124 10.23 -13.49 1.44
N PRO A 125 10.09 -14.81 1.32
CA PRO A 125 10.72 -15.75 2.26
C PRO A 125 12.25 -15.73 2.17
N SER A 126 12.80 -15.35 1.00
CA SER A 126 14.22 -15.12 0.81
C SER A 126 14.49 -14.25 -0.43
N LEU A 127 15.69 -13.67 -0.53
CA LEU A 127 16.14 -12.99 -1.76
C LEU A 127 16.27 -13.95 -2.94
N GLN A 128 16.63 -15.21 -2.68
CA GLN A 128 16.72 -16.25 -3.70
C GLN A 128 15.35 -16.54 -4.30
N GLU A 129 14.32 -16.66 -3.46
CA GLU A 129 12.95 -16.85 -3.92
C GLU A 129 12.44 -15.62 -4.69
N LEU A 130 12.77 -14.41 -4.23
CA LEU A 130 12.45 -13.20 -4.98
C LEU A 130 13.10 -13.19 -6.37
N ALA A 131 14.37 -13.61 -6.47
CA ALA A 131 15.08 -13.73 -7.74
C ALA A 131 14.39 -14.72 -8.69
N HIS A 132 13.99 -15.88 -8.15
CA HIS A 132 13.24 -16.88 -8.91
C HIS A 132 11.90 -16.33 -9.44
N ARG A 133 11.14 -15.63 -8.60
CA ARG A 133 9.88 -14.97 -8.98
C ARG A 133 10.05 -13.89 -10.06
N LEU A 134 11.15 -13.13 -10.01
CA LEU A 134 11.46 -12.10 -11.02
C LEU A 134 11.86 -12.74 -12.36
N ALA A 135 12.70 -13.78 -12.33
CA ALA A 135 13.13 -14.50 -13.53
C ALA A 135 11.95 -15.19 -14.27
N GLY A 136 10.98 -15.71 -13.51
CA GLY A 136 9.78 -16.36 -14.07
C GLY A 136 8.86 -15.44 -14.87
N ARG A 137 9.07 -14.12 -14.88
CA ARG A 137 8.26 -13.16 -15.66
C ARG A 137 8.67 -13.03 -17.13
N SER A 138 9.73 -13.74 -17.57
CA SER A 138 10.20 -13.92 -18.97
C SER A 138 10.34 -12.64 -19.83
N THR A 139 10.31 -11.47 -19.22
CA THR A 139 10.24 -10.16 -19.90
C THR A 139 11.35 -9.20 -19.42
N GLU A 140 12.19 -9.64 -18.49
CA GLU A 140 13.20 -8.80 -17.84
C GLU A 140 14.61 -9.34 -18.12
N THR A 141 15.54 -8.43 -18.39
CA THR A 141 16.95 -8.79 -18.60
C THR A 141 17.63 -9.08 -17.26
N GLU A 142 18.71 -9.85 -17.27
CA GLU A 142 19.50 -10.13 -16.06
C GLU A 142 19.94 -8.85 -15.31
N ALA A 143 20.27 -7.80 -16.06
CA ALA A 143 20.63 -6.49 -15.49
C ALA A 143 19.47 -5.84 -14.72
N VAL A 144 18.23 -5.96 -15.23
CA VAL A 144 17.03 -5.45 -14.55
C VAL A 144 16.72 -6.28 -13.30
N ILE A 145 16.87 -7.60 -13.37
CA ILE A 145 16.68 -8.49 -12.22
C ILE A 145 17.68 -8.15 -11.12
N ALA A 146 18.97 -8.02 -11.44
CA ALA A 146 20.01 -7.67 -10.48
C ALA A 146 19.76 -6.30 -9.82
N MET A 147 19.33 -5.30 -10.60
CA MET A 147 18.95 -3.99 -10.08
C MET A 147 17.78 -4.10 -9.09
N ARG A 148 16.73 -4.85 -9.43
CA ARG A 148 15.57 -5.03 -8.56
C ARG A 148 15.89 -5.79 -7.28
N LEU A 149 16.73 -6.82 -7.35
CA LEU A 149 17.18 -7.55 -6.16
C LEU A 149 18.01 -6.65 -5.23
N LYS A 150 18.86 -5.79 -5.79
CA LYS A 150 19.59 -4.79 -5.01
C LYS A 150 18.62 -3.83 -4.32
N ASN A 151 17.65 -3.27 -5.05
CA ASN A 151 16.66 -2.36 -4.49
C ASN A 151 15.82 -3.04 -3.39
N ALA A 152 15.39 -4.29 -3.62
CA ALA A 152 14.67 -5.08 -2.63
C ALA A 152 15.48 -5.27 -1.34
N GLY A 153 16.79 -5.52 -1.46
CA GLY A 153 17.71 -5.59 -0.33
C GLY A 153 17.74 -4.30 0.50
N GLU A 154 17.74 -3.14 -0.16
CA GLU A 154 17.68 -1.84 0.53
C GLU A 154 16.32 -1.57 1.16
N GLU A 155 15.22 -1.87 0.47
CA GLU A 155 13.86 -1.68 0.98
C GLU A 155 13.61 -2.56 2.23
N MET A 156 14.11 -3.80 2.24
CA MET A 156 14.01 -4.70 3.39
C MET A 156 14.71 -4.17 4.65
N LYS A 157 15.70 -3.28 4.54
CA LYS A 157 16.31 -2.64 5.71
C LYS A 157 15.35 -1.74 6.47
N SER A 158 14.23 -1.35 5.84
CA SER A 158 13.21 -0.50 6.46
C SER A 158 12.15 -1.29 7.22
N MET A 159 12.24 -2.63 7.29
CA MET A 159 11.24 -3.48 7.98
C MET A 159 11.04 -3.12 9.45
N ASP A 160 12.09 -2.62 10.11
CA ASP A 160 12.08 -2.18 11.51
C ASP A 160 11.13 -0.99 11.78
N GLN A 161 10.75 -0.26 10.73
CA GLN A 161 9.84 0.87 10.81
C GLN A 161 8.36 0.46 10.67
N TYR A 162 8.04 -0.83 10.57
CA TYR A 162 6.68 -1.32 10.39
C TYR A 162 6.14 -2.00 11.65
N ASP A 163 4.84 -1.91 11.87
CA ASP A 163 4.17 -2.50 13.03
C ASP A 163 3.98 -4.02 12.83
N TYR A 164 3.81 -4.45 11.58
CA TYR A 164 3.66 -5.85 11.19
C TYR A 164 4.56 -6.21 10.01
N VAL A 165 5.07 -7.44 10.01
CA VAL A 165 5.78 -8.04 8.88
C VAL A 165 5.07 -9.33 8.46
N ILE A 166 4.74 -9.44 7.17
CA ILE A 166 4.13 -10.62 6.57
C ILE A 166 5.13 -11.25 5.61
N ILE A 167 5.50 -12.51 5.85
CA ILE A 167 6.29 -13.29 4.89
C ILE A 167 5.33 -13.88 3.85
N ASN A 168 5.50 -13.51 2.57
CA ASN A 168 4.73 -14.08 1.48
C ASN A 168 5.44 -15.29 0.86
N ASP A 169 5.48 -16.39 1.62
CA ASP A 169 5.88 -17.70 1.10
C ASP A 169 4.71 -18.36 0.35
N SER A 170 3.56 -18.46 1.01
CA SER A 170 2.28 -18.85 0.42
C SER A 170 1.35 -17.65 0.27
N LEU A 171 0.78 -17.48 -0.93
CA LEU A 171 -0.13 -16.38 -1.23
C LEU A 171 -1.37 -16.40 -0.34
N ASP A 172 -1.97 -17.58 -0.12
CA ASP A 172 -3.21 -17.69 0.63
C ASP A 172 -2.97 -17.48 2.13
N GLU A 173 -1.81 -17.91 2.66
CA GLU A 173 -1.43 -17.62 4.05
C GLU A 173 -1.18 -16.12 4.25
N ALA A 174 -0.47 -15.46 3.34
CA ALA A 174 -0.21 -14.02 3.43
C ALA A 174 -1.51 -13.20 3.40
N VAL A 175 -2.52 -13.65 2.64
CA VAL A 175 -3.86 -13.04 2.61
C VAL A 175 -4.59 -13.24 3.93
N GLU A 176 -4.59 -14.45 4.49
CA GLU A 176 -5.24 -14.70 5.78
C GLU A 176 -4.57 -13.94 6.93
N ILE A 177 -3.24 -13.80 6.93
CA ILE A 177 -2.51 -12.98 7.90
C ILE A 177 -2.93 -11.50 7.79
N LEU A 178 -2.93 -10.93 6.58
CA LEU A 178 -3.30 -9.53 6.38
C LEU A 178 -4.77 -9.28 6.77
N LYS A 179 -5.67 -10.20 6.40
CA LYS A 179 -7.08 -10.15 6.83
C LYS A 179 -7.21 -10.19 8.35
N SER A 180 -6.43 -11.04 9.02
CA SER A 180 -6.43 -11.15 10.48
C SER A 180 -5.94 -9.86 11.16
N ILE A 181 -4.91 -9.21 10.62
CA ILE A 181 -4.43 -7.91 11.11
C ILE A 181 -5.53 -6.85 10.98
N ILE A 182 -6.20 -6.77 9.82
CA ILE A 182 -7.30 -5.82 9.60
C ILE A 182 -8.44 -6.03 10.62
N ILE A 183 -8.83 -7.29 10.84
CA ILE A 183 -9.91 -7.65 11.79
C ILE A 183 -9.49 -7.33 13.23
N ALA A 184 -8.23 -7.59 13.60
CA ALA A 184 -7.72 -7.31 14.93
C ALA A 184 -7.75 -5.80 15.22
N GLU A 185 -7.28 -4.97 14.29
CA GLU A 185 -7.30 -3.51 14.45
C GLU A 185 -8.72 -2.96 14.46
N ARG A 186 -9.64 -3.49 13.63
CA ARG A 186 -11.08 -3.17 13.75
C ARG A 186 -11.61 -3.45 15.16
N SER A 187 -11.26 -4.60 15.73
CA SER A 187 -11.70 -4.99 17.07
C SER A 187 -11.14 -4.04 18.14
N ARG A 188 -9.88 -3.61 17.99
CA ARG A 188 -9.24 -2.60 18.86
C ARG A 188 -10.01 -1.27 18.85
N ASP A 189 -10.53 -0.88 17.68
CA ASP A 189 -11.31 0.34 17.48
C ASP A 189 -12.82 0.18 17.74
N ARG A 190 -13.24 -0.96 18.30
CA ARG A 190 -14.66 -1.26 18.58
C ARG A 190 -15.53 -1.24 17.31
N ARG A 191 -14.99 -1.80 16.22
CA ARG A 191 -15.70 -2.05 14.96
C ARG A 191 -15.94 -3.55 14.79
N SER A 192 -17.02 -3.90 14.10
CA SER A 192 -17.36 -5.27 13.74
C SER A 192 -16.42 -5.82 12.67
N LEU A 193 -16.58 -7.11 12.33
CA LEU A 193 -15.91 -7.75 11.20
C LEU A 193 -16.15 -7.01 9.86
N SER A 194 -17.33 -6.41 9.68
CA SER A 194 -17.66 -5.62 8.49
C SER A 194 -17.14 -4.17 8.55
N GLY A 195 -16.41 -3.80 9.61
CA GLY A 195 -15.92 -2.44 9.84
C GLY A 195 -16.98 -1.46 10.33
N ALA A 196 -18.20 -1.91 10.62
CA ALA A 196 -19.25 -1.06 11.17
C ALA A 196 -18.97 -0.75 12.66
N PRO A 197 -19.29 0.45 13.17
CA PRO A 197 -19.18 0.73 14.61
C PRO A 197 -20.04 -0.23 15.43
N LEU A 198 -19.49 -0.74 16.54
CA LEU A 198 -20.26 -1.55 17.49
C LEU A 198 -21.17 -0.62 18.30
N ASN A 199 -22.48 -0.67 18.04
CA ASN A 199 -23.48 0.03 18.82
C ASN A 199 -23.97 -0.88 19.94
N PHE A 200 -23.45 -0.69 21.15
CA PHE A 200 -23.95 -1.39 22.34
C PHE A 200 -25.16 -0.62 22.88
N ILE A 201 -26.32 -1.28 22.93
CA ILE A 201 -27.48 -0.81 23.69
C ILE A 201 -27.42 -1.58 25.01
N PHE A 202 -27.02 -0.91 26.09
CA PHE A 202 -27.07 -1.44 27.45
C PHE A 202 -28.40 -1.05 28.12
#